data_AF-A0A2H6BFD3-F1
#
_entry.id   AF-A0A2H6BFD3-F1
#
_cell.length_a   1.000
_cell.length_b   1.000
_cell.length_c   1.000
_cell.angle_alpha   90.00
_cell.angle_beta   90.00
_cell.angle_gamma   90.00
#
_symmetry.space_group_name_H-M   'P 1'
#
loop_
_entity.id
_entity.type
_entity.pdbx_description
1 polymer ?
#
loop_
_entity_poly.entity_id
_entity_poly.type
_entity_poly.pdbx_seq_one_letter_code
_entity_poly.pdbx_strand_id
1 'polypeptide(L)'
;MTLASMPRSDGARRAPAGDLPPLAVDVDGTLVRGDLLAESALAYLRGNPLRIVFLVLWLLQGRAVLKRRLAERVDLDVDALPLNEELLAFIEAEHARGREIHLATASDAMVAAKLARRFRFVDGVIASDGATNLKGDAKARVLASRFPGGFAYAGDHRADLAVWRAAAENVIVEAKPGVRKAAEAIRTPLAVLPRPKLGARTVLKAARVHQWAKNALVFVPLVLGGKALDLVAWSEALIGFVLLGVLASGTYLLNDLWDIEDDRKHWSKKDRAFASGRLPIAAGLVAAPLAIVAALAGGALMGGAVFASLAAYLVVTLAYSFRLKRLAVVDVFTLAALFTLRLVIGVALVAVPPSPWLLVFSMFIFASLSFAKRHTEMARVAQAGAAKASGRGYVAADVPFLIAMGTATGMSAVLVMVLYIFNEAFPAGMYKTPAALWVFPSVLFLWLGRIWVLSGRDELHDDPVAFAVRDKASIALGAIMALAFVAAVAPHGWLW
;
A
#
# COMPACT_ATOMS: atom_id res chain seq x y z
N MET A 1 41.63 0.56 -19.82
CA MET A 1 41.91 0.06 -18.46
C MET A 1 40.57 -0.12 -17.76
N THR A 2 39.92 -1.25 -18.03
CA THR A 2 39.89 -2.52 -17.28
C THR A 2 38.51 -2.60 -16.60
N LEU A 3 37.53 -3.11 -17.35
CA LEU A 3 36.27 -3.61 -16.82
C LEU A 3 36.58 -4.50 -15.62
N ALA A 4 36.00 -4.22 -14.47
CA ALA A 4 36.19 -5.01 -13.26
C ALA A 4 35.46 -6.37 -13.41
N SER A 5 36.06 -7.30 -14.15
CA SER A 5 35.74 -8.72 -13.97
C SER A 5 36.42 -9.16 -12.68
N MET A 6 35.64 -9.43 -11.64
CA MET A 6 36.14 -10.11 -10.44
C MET A 6 35.95 -11.62 -10.63
N PRO A 7 36.99 -12.39 -11.00
CA PRO A 7 36.93 -13.84 -10.89
C PRO A 7 36.99 -14.23 -9.41
N ARG A 8 36.16 -15.19 -8.98
CA ARG A 8 36.42 -15.93 -7.74
C ARG A 8 37.50 -16.96 -8.03
N SER A 9 38.66 -16.80 -7.40
CA SER A 9 39.65 -17.87 -7.27
C SER A 9 39.24 -18.75 -6.09
N ASP A 10 38.89 -20.00 -6.36
CA ASP A 10 39.33 -21.14 -5.55
C ASP A 10 39.11 -22.44 -6.32
N GLY A 11 40.16 -23.26 -6.34
CA GLY A 11 40.34 -24.37 -7.25
C GLY A 11 39.53 -25.62 -6.89
N ALA A 12 38.82 -26.13 -7.89
CA ALA A 12 38.69 -27.55 -8.16
C ALA A 12 38.41 -27.68 -9.67
N ARG A 13 39.33 -28.30 -10.42
CA ARG A 13 39.10 -28.63 -11.84
C ARG A 13 37.86 -29.54 -11.94
N ARG A 14 36.72 -28.96 -12.32
CA ARG A 14 35.54 -29.72 -12.76
C ARG A 14 35.86 -30.36 -14.12
N ALA A 15 35.42 -31.61 -14.29
CA ALA A 15 35.47 -32.39 -15.52
C ALA A 15 34.84 -31.63 -16.72
N PRO A 16 35.18 -31.93 -17.98
CA PRO A 16 34.84 -31.08 -19.13
C PRO A 16 33.32 -30.94 -19.25
N ALA A 17 32.85 -29.70 -19.14
CA ALA A 17 31.47 -29.32 -19.35
C ALA A 17 31.06 -29.68 -20.79
N GLY A 18 29.88 -30.29 -20.94
CA GLY A 18 29.28 -30.48 -22.26
C GLY A 18 29.02 -29.11 -22.94
N ASP A 19 28.92 -29.13 -24.27
CA ASP A 19 28.80 -28.05 -25.28
C ASP A 19 27.73 -26.94 -25.06
N LEU A 20 27.22 -26.72 -23.85
CA LEU A 20 26.19 -25.71 -23.60
C LEU A 20 26.79 -24.30 -23.53
N PRO A 21 26.35 -23.34 -24.36
CA PRO A 21 26.86 -21.98 -24.30
C PRO A 21 26.45 -21.33 -22.96
N PRO A 22 27.30 -20.49 -22.34
CA PRO A 22 27.01 -19.83 -21.07
C PRO A 22 25.69 -19.05 -21.10
N LEU A 23 24.93 -19.07 -20.02
CA LEU A 23 23.67 -18.35 -19.88
C LEU A 23 23.89 -17.01 -19.16
N ALA A 24 23.74 -15.91 -19.90
CA ALA A 24 23.72 -14.56 -19.35
C ALA A 24 22.28 -14.16 -19.00
N VAL A 25 22.06 -13.72 -17.76
CA VAL A 25 20.73 -13.43 -17.20
C VAL A 25 20.64 -11.95 -16.84
N ASP A 26 19.67 -11.23 -17.41
CA ASP A 26 19.39 -9.86 -16.96
C ASP A 26 18.82 -9.86 -15.53
N VAL A 27 19.12 -8.80 -14.79
CA VAL A 27 18.73 -8.70 -13.39
C VAL A 27 17.41 -7.96 -13.25
N ASP A 28 17.35 -6.73 -13.71
CA ASP A 28 16.22 -5.83 -13.53
C ASP A 28 15.04 -6.26 -14.41
N GLY A 29 13.87 -6.52 -13.83
CA GLY A 29 12.68 -6.99 -14.55
C GLY A 29 12.72 -8.45 -15.02
N THR A 30 13.86 -9.14 -14.85
CA THR A 30 14.08 -10.52 -15.30
C THR A 30 14.30 -11.46 -14.11
N LEU A 31 15.49 -11.45 -13.47
CA LEU A 31 15.75 -12.22 -12.24
C LEU A 31 15.04 -11.61 -11.02
N VAL A 32 15.14 -10.29 -10.87
CA VAL A 32 14.44 -9.51 -9.85
C VAL A 32 13.20 -8.91 -10.52
N ARG A 33 12.01 -9.12 -9.94
CA ARG A 33 10.75 -8.57 -10.49
C ARG A 33 10.68 -7.04 -10.44
N GLY A 34 11.52 -6.43 -9.60
CA GLY A 34 11.68 -4.98 -9.46
C GLY A 34 12.78 -4.37 -10.36
N ASP A 35 13.07 -3.10 -10.11
CA ASP A 35 14.17 -2.34 -10.74
C ASP A 35 15.07 -1.81 -9.62
N LEU A 36 16.33 -2.24 -9.60
CA LEU A 36 17.29 -1.96 -8.54
C LEU A 36 17.57 -0.45 -8.39
N LEU A 37 17.43 0.32 -9.46
CA LEU A 37 17.56 1.78 -9.39
C LEU A 37 16.37 2.39 -8.62
N ALA A 38 15.14 1.96 -8.90
CA ALA A 38 13.96 2.39 -8.17
C ALA A 38 13.97 1.93 -6.71
N GLU A 39 14.43 0.70 -6.44
CA GLU A 39 14.64 0.17 -5.08
C GLU A 39 15.64 1.04 -4.31
N SER A 40 16.79 1.34 -4.92
CA SER A 40 17.84 2.17 -4.30
C SER A 40 17.37 3.60 -4.08
N ALA A 41 16.66 4.19 -5.04
CA ALA A 41 16.09 5.53 -4.90
C ALA A 41 15.06 5.60 -3.76
N LEU A 42 14.17 4.62 -3.65
CA LEU A 42 13.19 4.54 -2.58
C LEU A 42 13.86 4.37 -1.21
N ALA A 43 14.84 3.49 -1.10
CA ALA A 43 15.61 3.31 0.14
C ALA A 43 16.38 4.60 0.53
N TYR A 44 16.94 5.33 -0.44
CA TYR A 44 17.58 6.63 -0.21
C TYR A 44 16.61 7.68 0.34
N LEU A 45 15.40 7.76 -0.24
CA LEU A 45 14.34 8.67 0.20
C LEU A 45 13.77 8.30 1.56
N ARG A 46 13.70 7.00 1.89
CA ARG A 46 13.24 6.54 3.21
C ARG A 46 14.09 7.11 4.34
N GLY A 47 15.39 7.27 4.12
CA GLY A 47 16.30 7.89 5.09
C GLY A 47 16.00 9.38 5.32
N ASN A 48 15.62 10.12 4.28
CA ASN A 48 15.11 11.49 4.38
C ASN A 48 14.41 11.90 3.06
N PRO A 49 13.08 12.15 3.06
CA PRO A 49 12.33 12.47 1.85
C PRO A 49 12.82 13.74 1.12
N LEU A 50 13.41 14.70 1.85
CA LEU A 50 13.94 15.94 1.27
C LEU A 50 15.14 15.69 0.35
N ARG A 51 15.75 14.51 0.42
CA ARG A 51 16.87 14.12 -0.46
C ARG A 51 16.46 13.92 -1.92
N ILE A 52 15.17 14.02 -2.26
CA ILE A 52 14.66 13.97 -3.64
C ILE A 52 15.35 15.00 -4.55
N VAL A 53 15.74 16.16 -4.01
CA VAL A 53 16.47 17.20 -4.76
C VAL A 53 17.79 16.64 -5.30
N PHE A 54 18.52 15.83 -4.52
CA PHE A 54 19.77 15.22 -4.97
C PHE A 54 19.55 14.18 -6.07
N LEU A 55 18.44 13.44 -6.04
CA LEU A 55 18.10 12.50 -7.12
C LEU A 55 17.90 13.25 -8.44
N VAL A 56 17.23 14.40 -8.42
CA VAL A 56 17.05 15.26 -9.59
C VAL A 56 18.40 15.81 -10.07
N LEU A 57 19.21 16.36 -9.17
CA LEU A 57 20.54 16.90 -9.51
C LEU A 57 21.47 15.84 -10.12
N TRP A 58 21.50 14.63 -9.56
CA TRP A 58 22.31 13.54 -10.11
C TRP A 58 21.76 13.01 -11.44
N LEU A 59 20.44 13.00 -11.62
CA LEU A 59 19.82 12.62 -12.88
C LEU A 59 20.18 13.61 -13.99
N LEU A 60 20.22 14.92 -13.69
CA LEU A 60 20.67 15.97 -14.63
C LEU A 60 22.14 15.79 -15.04
N GLN A 61 22.98 15.22 -14.16
CA GLN A 61 24.37 14.86 -14.46
C GLN A 61 24.50 13.52 -15.23
N GLY A 62 23.40 12.81 -15.44
CA GLY A 62 23.35 11.58 -16.21
C GLY A 62 22.96 10.34 -15.37
N ARG A 63 22.31 9.38 -16.02
CA ARG A 63 21.78 8.17 -15.36
C ARG A 63 22.86 7.29 -14.71
N ALA A 64 24.06 7.25 -15.29
CA ALA A 64 25.18 6.49 -14.72
C ALA A 64 25.66 7.10 -13.40
N VAL A 65 25.75 8.43 -13.33
CA VAL A 65 26.07 9.18 -12.10
C VAL A 65 25.04 8.90 -11.01
N LEU A 66 23.75 8.98 -11.34
CA LEU A 66 22.66 8.65 -10.41
C LEU A 66 22.81 7.24 -9.81
N LYS A 67 23.05 6.22 -10.66
CA LYS A 67 23.23 4.83 -10.21
C LYS A 67 24.41 4.70 -9.25
N ARG A 68 25.56 5.29 -9.61
CA ARG A 68 26.78 5.25 -8.79
C ARG A 68 26.57 5.93 -7.44
N ARG A 69 26.01 7.14 -7.44
CA ARG A 69 25.75 7.93 -6.22
C ARG A 69 24.80 7.24 -5.26
N LEU A 70 23.80 6.53 -5.79
CA LEU A 70 22.87 5.70 -5.01
C LEU A 70 23.58 4.47 -4.43
N ALA A 71 24.34 3.73 -5.23
CA ALA A 71 25.10 2.57 -4.77
C ALA A 71 26.11 2.90 -3.66
N GLU A 72 26.70 4.10 -3.67
CA GLU A 72 27.60 4.59 -2.61
C GLU A 72 26.90 4.93 -1.30
N ARG A 73 25.59 5.25 -1.33
CA ARG A 73 24.86 5.86 -0.18
C ARG A 73 23.78 4.97 0.40
N VAL A 74 23.44 3.89 -0.28
CA VAL A 74 22.34 2.99 0.09
C VAL A 74 22.89 1.58 0.17
N ASP A 75 22.77 0.97 1.34
CA ASP A 75 22.96 -0.47 1.46
C ASP A 75 21.62 -1.17 1.23
N LEU A 76 21.42 -1.71 0.03
CA LEU A 76 20.17 -2.38 -0.32
C LEU A 76 20.14 -3.79 0.28
N ASP A 77 19.04 -4.15 0.96
CA ASP A 77 18.77 -5.52 1.38
C ASP A 77 18.40 -6.37 0.15
N VAL A 78 19.41 -7.00 -0.43
CA VAL A 78 19.28 -7.83 -1.63
C VAL A 78 18.58 -9.17 -1.34
N ASP A 79 18.49 -9.59 -0.07
CA ASP A 79 17.86 -10.84 0.33
C ASP A 79 16.34 -10.72 0.37
N ALA A 80 15.84 -9.53 0.69
CA ALA A 80 14.41 -9.22 0.67
C ALA A 80 13.84 -8.95 -0.74
N LEU A 81 14.68 -8.81 -1.79
CA LEU A 81 14.21 -8.49 -3.13
C LEU A 81 13.31 -9.59 -3.71
N PRO A 82 12.21 -9.22 -4.40
CA PRO A 82 11.28 -10.18 -5.00
C PRO A 82 11.90 -10.81 -6.25
N LEU A 83 12.08 -12.12 -6.22
CA LEU A 83 12.65 -12.88 -7.33
C LEU A 83 11.57 -13.41 -8.27
N ASN A 84 11.96 -13.69 -9.50
CA ASN A 84 11.17 -14.50 -10.40
C ASN A 84 11.44 -15.99 -10.12
N GLU A 85 10.59 -16.60 -9.30
CA GLU A 85 10.73 -18.00 -8.89
C GLU A 85 10.74 -18.99 -10.07
N GLU A 86 9.97 -18.73 -11.13
CA GLU A 86 9.96 -19.60 -12.33
C GLU A 86 11.30 -19.54 -13.08
N LEU A 87 11.87 -18.33 -13.20
CA LEU A 87 13.19 -18.17 -13.81
C LEU A 87 14.29 -18.75 -12.92
N LEU A 88 14.17 -18.60 -11.59
CA LEU A 88 15.13 -19.14 -10.64
C LEU A 88 15.21 -20.66 -10.76
N ALA A 89 14.05 -21.35 -10.77
CA ALA A 89 13.97 -22.79 -10.97
C ALA A 89 14.56 -23.22 -12.34
N PHE A 90 14.32 -22.43 -13.40
CA PHE A 90 14.91 -22.68 -14.72
C PHE A 90 16.45 -22.56 -14.68
N ILE A 91 16.99 -21.50 -14.07
CA ILE A 91 18.44 -21.29 -13.97
C ILE A 91 19.10 -22.39 -13.14
N GLU A 92 18.49 -22.81 -12.04
CA GLU A 92 19.00 -23.91 -11.20
C GLU A 92 19.04 -25.23 -11.98
N ALA A 93 18.01 -25.52 -12.78
CA ALA A 93 17.99 -26.70 -13.65
C ALA A 93 19.10 -26.65 -14.72
N GLU A 94 19.32 -25.48 -15.34
CA GLU A 94 20.39 -25.31 -16.33
C GLU A 94 21.79 -25.42 -15.72
N HIS A 95 22.00 -24.86 -14.52
CA HIS A 95 23.26 -25.00 -13.79
C HIS A 95 23.53 -26.46 -13.41
N ALA A 96 22.50 -27.20 -12.99
CA ALA A 96 22.61 -28.63 -12.69
C ALA A 96 23.00 -29.48 -13.92
N ARG A 97 22.70 -29.00 -15.13
CA ARG A 97 23.15 -29.60 -16.40
C ARG A 97 24.60 -29.24 -16.77
N GLY A 98 25.30 -28.47 -15.94
CA GLY A 98 26.68 -28.05 -16.14
C GLY A 98 26.85 -26.74 -16.92
N ARG A 99 25.77 -25.98 -17.13
CA ARG A 99 25.80 -24.69 -17.83
C ARG A 99 26.38 -23.58 -16.94
N GLU A 100 27.33 -22.82 -17.46
CA GLU A 100 27.84 -21.62 -16.78
C GLU A 100 26.77 -20.52 -16.75
N ILE A 101 26.58 -19.87 -15.59
CA ILE A 101 25.58 -18.83 -15.37
C ILE A 101 26.24 -17.49 -15.04
N HIS A 102 25.88 -16.45 -15.79
CA HIS A 102 26.37 -15.09 -15.58
C HIS A 102 25.23 -14.10 -15.38
N LEU A 103 25.36 -13.16 -14.44
CA LEU A 103 24.44 -12.03 -14.35
C LEU A 103 24.92 -10.89 -15.25
N ALA A 104 24.02 -10.30 -16.05
CA ALA A 104 24.33 -9.24 -17.00
C ALA A 104 23.39 -8.04 -16.83
N THR A 105 23.77 -7.07 -15.99
CA THR A 105 22.89 -5.96 -15.57
C THR A 105 23.41 -4.58 -15.96
N ALA A 106 22.49 -3.66 -16.20
CA ALA A 106 22.81 -2.24 -16.31
C ALA A 106 22.98 -1.56 -14.94
N SER A 107 22.77 -2.26 -13.83
CA SER A 107 22.95 -1.74 -12.48
C SER A 107 24.44 -1.60 -12.12
N ASP A 108 24.72 -0.78 -11.10
CA ASP A 108 26.11 -0.55 -10.63
C ASP A 108 26.73 -1.86 -10.12
N ALA A 109 28.02 -2.05 -10.42
CA ALA A 109 28.77 -3.24 -10.07
C ALA A 109 28.73 -3.59 -8.56
N MET A 110 28.65 -2.61 -7.67
CA MET A 110 28.58 -2.86 -6.21
C MET A 110 27.30 -3.62 -5.83
N VAL A 111 26.16 -3.19 -6.36
CA VAL A 111 24.85 -3.83 -6.09
C VAL A 111 24.77 -5.19 -6.79
N ALA A 112 25.24 -5.27 -8.03
CA ALA A 112 25.25 -6.51 -8.81
C ALA A 112 26.11 -7.60 -8.14
N ALA A 113 27.29 -7.24 -7.64
CA ALA A 113 28.16 -8.17 -6.90
C ALA A 113 27.53 -8.63 -5.58
N LYS A 114 26.85 -7.73 -4.85
CA LYS A 114 26.13 -8.09 -3.62
C LYS A 114 25.01 -9.11 -3.93
N LEU A 115 24.21 -8.86 -4.97
CA LEU A 115 23.15 -9.78 -5.39
C LEU A 115 23.69 -11.14 -5.85
N ALA A 116 24.77 -11.15 -6.65
CA ALA A 116 25.37 -12.39 -7.14
C ALA A 116 25.83 -13.31 -6.00
N ARG A 117 26.32 -12.76 -4.89
CA ARG A 117 26.74 -13.55 -3.72
C ARG A 117 25.59 -14.31 -3.04
N ARG A 118 24.33 -13.92 -3.29
CA ARG A 118 23.13 -14.63 -2.80
C ARG A 118 22.97 -16.02 -3.43
N PHE A 119 23.49 -16.20 -4.65
CA PHE A 119 23.27 -17.41 -5.43
C PHE A 119 24.58 -18.17 -5.63
N ARG A 120 24.59 -19.44 -5.22
CA ARG A 120 25.78 -20.31 -5.37
C ARG A 120 26.04 -20.73 -6.81
N PHE A 121 25.01 -20.69 -7.66
CA PHE A 121 25.07 -21.10 -9.06
C PHE A 121 25.58 -20.00 -10.01
N VAL A 122 25.91 -18.79 -9.52
CA VAL A 122 26.38 -17.68 -10.36
C VAL A 122 27.91 -17.73 -10.49
N ASP A 123 28.39 -17.91 -11.72
CA ASP A 123 29.81 -18.04 -12.07
C ASP A 123 30.48 -16.69 -12.37
N GLY A 124 29.71 -15.66 -12.75
CA GLY A 124 30.25 -14.31 -12.90
C GLY A 124 29.22 -13.20 -13.08
N VAL A 125 29.69 -11.96 -13.06
CA VAL A 125 28.85 -10.75 -13.16
C VAL A 125 29.43 -9.80 -14.19
N ILE A 126 28.56 -9.28 -15.06
CA ILE A 126 28.81 -8.21 -16.01
C ILE A 126 27.87 -7.07 -15.64
N ALA A 127 28.43 -5.95 -15.19
CA ALA A 127 27.67 -4.82 -14.65
C ALA A 127 28.16 -3.49 -15.23
N SER A 128 27.41 -2.40 -14.99
CA SER A 128 27.85 -1.06 -15.36
C SER A 128 28.91 -0.55 -14.37
N ASP A 129 29.91 0.18 -14.89
CA ASP A 129 31.08 0.69 -14.18
C ASP A 129 30.96 2.16 -13.75
N GLY A 130 29.76 2.75 -13.87
CA GLY A 130 29.50 4.16 -13.57
C GLY A 130 29.86 5.14 -14.70
N ALA A 131 30.53 4.69 -15.77
CA ALA A 131 30.82 5.48 -16.96
C ALA A 131 30.04 4.99 -18.20
N THR A 132 29.93 3.67 -18.37
CA THR A 132 29.23 3.05 -19.49
C THR A 132 27.94 2.39 -19.02
N ASN A 133 26.79 2.84 -19.53
CA ASN A 133 25.50 2.22 -19.24
C ASN A 133 25.34 0.92 -20.06
N LEU A 134 25.48 -0.24 -19.41
CA LEU A 134 25.46 -1.56 -20.03
C LEU A 134 24.03 -2.00 -20.41
N LYS A 135 23.43 -1.33 -21.40
CA LYS A 135 22.06 -1.58 -21.89
C LYS A 135 22.06 -1.65 -23.42
N GLY A 136 21.22 -2.51 -23.99
CA GLY A 136 21.05 -2.63 -25.45
C GLY A 136 22.33 -3.06 -26.15
N ASP A 137 22.71 -2.35 -27.21
CA ASP A 137 23.87 -2.69 -28.04
C ASP A 137 25.20 -2.72 -27.27
N ALA A 138 25.34 -1.88 -26.25
CA ALA A 138 26.52 -1.92 -25.38
C ALA A 138 26.62 -3.25 -24.61
N LYS A 139 25.48 -3.75 -24.10
CA LYS A 139 25.40 -5.06 -23.43
C LYS A 139 25.69 -6.19 -24.42
N ALA A 140 25.10 -6.12 -25.62
CA ALA A 140 25.31 -7.12 -26.67
C ALA A 140 26.80 -7.24 -27.07
N ARG A 141 27.49 -6.11 -27.28
CA ARG A 141 28.92 -6.10 -27.61
C ARG A 141 29.78 -6.71 -26.50
N VAL A 142 29.55 -6.32 -25.24
CA VAL A 142 30.33 -6.84 -24.11
C VAL A 142 30.13 -8.35 -23.95
N LEU A 143 28.89 -8.84 -24.10
CA LEU A 143 28.59 -10.28 -24.03
C LEU A 143 29.24 -11.05 -25.19
N ALA A 144 29.15 -10.55 -26.42
CA ALA A 144 29.79 -11.17 -27.58
C ALA A 144 31.32 -11.20 -27.46
N SER A 145 31.93 -10.14 -26.93
CA SER A 145 33.38 -10.12 -26.66
C SER A 145 33.79 -11.05 -25.52
N ARG A 146 32.93 -11.23 -24.51
CA ARG A 146 33.20 -12.12 -23.37
C ARG A 146 33.04 -13.59 -23.74
N PHE A 147 32.08 -13.91 -24.60
CA PHE A 147 31.73 -15.27 -25.01
C PHE A 147 31.79 -15.41 -26.54
N PRO A 148 33.00 -15.45 -27.13
CA PRO A 148 33.17 -15.54 -28.59
C PRO A 148 32.61 -16.84 -29.19
N GLY A 149 32.47 -17.91 -28.38
CA GLY A 149 31.83 -19.17 -28.76
C GLY A 149 30.29 -19.14 -28.76
N GLY A 150 29.68 -17.99 -28.47
CA GLY A 150 28.23 -17.84 -28.31
C GLY A 150 27.77 -17.93 -26.85
N PHE A 151 26.59 -17.40 -26.58
CA PHE A 151 25.97 -17.36 -25.25
C PHE A 151 24.45 -17.45 -25.36
N ALA A 152 23.79 -17.99 -24.34
CA ALA A 152 22.34 -17.88 -24.16
C ALA A 152 22.01 -16.59 -23.39
N TYR A 153 20.87 -15.96 -23.65
CA TYR A 153 20.46 -14.74 -22.95
C TYR A 153 19.01 -14.76 -22.47
N ALA A 154 18.82 -14.53 -21.17
CA ALA A 154 17.53 -14.33 -20.53
C ALA A 154 17.26 -12.83 -20.30
N GLY A 155 16.11 -12.34 -20.79
CA GLY A 155 15.71 -10.93 -20.64
C GLY A 155 14.20 -10.68 -20.82
N ASP A 156 13.77 -9.44 -20.59
CA ASP A 156 12.35 -9.06 -20.61
C ASP A 156 12.03 -7.82 -21.48
N HIS A 157 13.04 -7.01 -21.83
CA HIS A 157 12.84 -5.64 -22.29
C HIS A 157 13.10 -5.49 -23.80
N ARG A 158 12.54 -4.42 -24.41
CA ARG A 158 12.83 -4.05 -25.81
C ARG A 158 14.33 -3.81 -26.08
N ALA A 159 15.09 -3.46 -25.05
CA ALA A 159 16.52 -3.21 -25.18
C ALA A 159 17.29 -4.53 -25.38
N ASP A 160 16.73 -5.64 -24.91
CA ASP A 160 17.31 -6.97 -25.04
C ASP A 160 17.21 -7.52 -26.46
N LEU A 161 16.40 -6.93 -27.34
CA LEU A 161 16.36 -7.28 -28.77
C LEU A 161 17.73 -7.19 -29.43
N ALA A 162 18.58 -6.23 -29.02
CA ALA A 162 19.95 -6.16 -29.51
C ALA A 162 20.81 -7.35 -29.04
N VAL A 163 20.60 -7.77 -27.79
CA VAL A 163 21.35 -8.87 -27.17
C VAL A 163 20.89 -10.22 -27.73
N TRP A 164 19.59 -10.42 -27.88
CA TRP A 164 18.97 -11.61 -28.48
C TRP A 164 19.34 -11.84 -29.95
N ARG A 165 19.75 -10.79 -30.68
CA ARG A 165 20.33 -10.96 -32.04
C ARG A 165 21.74 -11.53 -32.00
N ALA A 166 22.53 -11.14 -31.00
CA ALA A 166 23.91 -11.60 -30.82
C ALA A 166 24.01 -12.94 -30.07
N ALA A 167 23.01 -13.28 -29.26
CA ALA A 167 22.94 -14.53 -28.49
C ALA A 167 22.70 -15.75 -29.41
N ALA A 168 23.24 -16.90 -29.04
CA ALA A 168 22.97 -18.19 -29.68
C ALA A 168 21.59 -18.76 -29.28
N GLU A 169 21.14 -18.47 -28.06
CA GLU A 169 19.86 -18.93 -27.53
C GLU A 169 19.16 -17.81 -26.77
N ASN A 170 17.82 -17.78 -26.86
CA ASN A 170 17.01 -16.75 -26.23
C ASN A 170 16.08 -17.36 -25.19
N VAL A 171 16.09 -16.81 -23.99
CA VAL A 171 15.09 -17.07 -22.96
C VAL A 171 14.28 -15.79 -22.77
N ILE A 172 12.97 -15.86 -23.04
CA ILE A 172 12.08 -14.71 -22.94
C ILE A 172 11.40 -14.77 -21.57
N VAL A 173 11.60 -13.76 -20.74
CA VAL A 173 11.09 -13.73 -19.36
C VAL A 173 10.12 -12.58 -19.21
N GLU A 174 8.87 -12.85 -18.86
CA GLU A 174 7.83 -11.86 -18.52
C GLU A 174 7.70 -10.65 -19.48
N ALA A 175 8.13 -10.82 -20.73
CA ALA A 175 8.22 -9.76 -21.71
C ALA A 175 6.83 -9.27 -22.13
N LYS A 176 6.72 -7.97 -22.45
CA LYS A 176 5.47 -7.40 -23.02
C LYS A 176 5.13 -8.11 -24.34
N PRO A 177 3.84 -8.25 -24.72
CA PRO A 177 3.44 -9.00 -25.91
C PRO A 177 4.18 -8.59 -27.20
N GLY A 178 4.36 -7.28 -27.42
CA GLY A 178 5.12 -6.79 -28.58
C GLY A 178 6.61 -7.11 -28.55
N VAL A 179 7.22 -7.17 -27.36
CA VAL A 179 8.63 -7.56 -27.19
C VAL A 179 8.80 -9.05 -27.39
N ARG A 180 7.90 -9.86 -26.81
CA ARG A 180 7.85 -11.32 -27.02
C ARG A 180 7.77 -11.67 -28.50
N LYS A 181 6.80 -11.08 -29.23
CA LYS A 181 6.64 -11.30 -30.68
C LYS A 181 7.89 -10.92 -31.47
N ALA A 182 8.53 -9.80 -31.10
CA ALA A 182 9.77 -9.36 -31.74
C ALA A 182 10.95 -10.29 -31.43
N ALA A 183 11.03 -10.87 -30.23
CA ALA A 183 12.07 -11.82 -29.84
C ALA A 183 11.89 -13.19 -30.52
N GLU A 184 10.66 -13.69 -30.61
CA GLU A 184 10.30 -14.91 -31.33
C GLU A 184 10.59 -14.78 -32.84
N ALA A 185 10.48 -13.58 -33.40
CA ALA A 185 10.84 -13.30 -34.79
C ALA A 185 12.36 -13.27 -35.05
N ILE A 186 13.19 -13.10 -34.00
CA ILE A 186 14.66 -13.15 -34.14
C ILE A 186 15.12 -14.61 -34.22
N ARG A 187 14.61 -15.47 -33.33
CA ARG A 187 14.87 -16.92 -33.32
C ARG A 187 13.86 -17.63 -32.40
N THR A 188 13.74 -18.94 -32.58
CA THR A 188 12.98 -19.80 -31.67
C THR A 188 13.58 -19.72 -30.25
N PRO A 189 12.80 -19.32 -29.23
CA PRO A 189 13.30 -19.22 -27.86
C PRO A 189 13.50 -20.61 -27.24
N LEU A 190 14.55 -20.76 -26.45
CA LEU A 190 14.80 -21.94 -25.61
C LEU A 190 13.68 -22.13 -24.58
N ALA A 191 13.23 -21.02 -23.98
CA ALA A 191 12.13 -20.99 -23.03
C ALA A 191 11.40 -19.65 -23.08
N VAL A 192 10.09 -19.69 -22.79
CA VAL A 192 9.25 -18.51 -22.65
C VAL A 192 8.53 -18.59 -21.31
N LEU A 193 8.94 -17.74 -20.37
CA LEU A 193 8.30 -17.60 -19.06
C LEU A 193 7.26 -16.47 -19.15
N PRO A 194 5.96 -16.77 -19.02
CA PRO A 194 4.91 -15.82 -19.31
C PRO A 194 4.79 -14.73 -18.23
N ARG A 195 4.49 -13.50 -18.66
CA ARG A 195 4.17 -12.41 -17.74
C ARG A 195 2.83 -12.67 -17.04
N PRO A 196 2.76 -12.60 -15.70
CA PRO A 196 1.48 -12.57 -14.99
C PRO A 196 0.65 -11.36 -15.45
N LYS A 197 -0.63 -11.58 -15.78
CA LYS A 197 -1.51 -10.48 -16.19
C LYS A 197 -1.72 -9.51 -15.02
N LEU A 198 -1.31 -8.25 -15.22
CA LEU A 198 -1.70 -7.13 -14.36
C LEU A 198 -3.16 -6.79 -14.63
N GLY A 199 -4.07 -7.45 -13.90
CA GLY A 199 -5.49 -7.13 -13.97
C GLY A 199 -5.80 -5.78 -13.31
N ALA A 200 -6.85 -5.09 -13.78
CA ALA A 200 -7.40 -3.89 -13.14
C ALA A 200 -7.69 -4.14 -11.64
N ARG A 201 -8.10 -5.36 -11.28
CA ARG A 201 -8.27 -5.81 -9.90
C ARG A 201 -7.03 -5.64 -9.03
N THR A 202 -5.83 -5.87 -9.56
CA THR A 202 -4.57 -5.70 -8.82
C THR A 202 -4.31 -4.22 -8.52
N VAL A 203 -4.57 -3.34 -9.50
CA VAL A 203 -4.45 -1.89 -9.33
C VAL A 203 -5.46 -1.36 -8.32
N LEU A 204 -6.74 -1.76 -8.44
CA LEU A 204 -7.80 -1.36 -7.51
C LEU A 204 -7.55 -1.89 -6.08
N LYS A 205 -6.97 -3.09 -5.96
CA LYS A 205 -6.56 -3.65 -4.67
C LYS A 205 -5.39 -2.88 -4.06
N ALA A 206 -4.40 -2.49 -4.87
CA ALA A 206 -3.28 -1.66 -4.43
C ALA A 206 -3.72 -0.25 -4.01
N ALA A 207 -4.64 0.37 -4.77
CA ALA A 207 -5.27 1.63 -4.40
C ALA A 207 -6.23 1.50 -3.18
N ARG A 208 -6.54 0.28 -2.75
CA ARG A 208 -7.44 -0.04 -1.63
C ARG A 208 -8.82 0.60 -1.74
N VAL A 209 -9.43 0.57 -2.93
CA VAL A 209 -10.77 1.15 -3.18
C VAL A 209 -11.84 0.60 -2.23
N HIS A 210 -11.73 -0.66 -1.80
CA HIS A 210 -12.62 -1.25 -0.80
C HIS A 210 -12.60 -0.52 0.56
N GLN A 211 -11.54 0.22 0.90
CA GLN A 211 -11.47 1.03 2.13
C GLN A 211 -12.25 2.35 2.01
N TRP A 212 -12.69 2.74 0.81
CA TRP A 212 -13.49 3.95 0.60
C TRP A 212 -14.83 3.89 1.32
N ALA A 213 -15.34 2.69 1.65
CA ALA A 213 -16.53 2.53 2.47
C ALA A 213 -16.46 3.33 3.78
N LYS A 214 -15.27 3.51 4.38
CA LYS A 214 -15.08 4.33 5.59
C LYS A 214 -15.32 5.81 5.35
N ASN A 215 -15.16 6.27 4.12
CA ASN A 215 -15.40 7.65 3.72
C ASN A 215 -16.90 7.94 3.56
N ALA A 216 -17.79 6.94 3.62
CA ALA A 216 -19.24 7.16 3.59
C ALA A 216 -19.73 8.08 4.72
N LEU A 217 -18.95 8.26 5.78
CA LEU A 217 -19.22 9.24 6.84
C LEU A 217 -19.34 10.68 6.34
N VAL A 218 -18.80 11.03 5.17
CA VAL A 218 -18.97 12.38 4.58
C VAL A 218 -20.43 12.70 4.26
N PHE A 219 -21.29 11.69 4.10
CA PHE A 219 -22.72 11.88 3.83
C PHE A 219 -23.55 12.10 5.10
N VAL A 220 -23.01 11.82 6.29
CA VAL A 220 -23.76 11.94 7.55
C VAL A 220 -24.25 13.39 7.79
N PRO A 221 -23.42 14.44 7.63
CA PRO A 221 -23.86 15.82 7.80
C PRO A 221 -24.91 16.26 6.79
N LEU A 222 -24.92 15.70 5.58
CA LEU A 222 -25.95 15.98 4.56
C LEU A 222 -27.33 15.56 5.08
N VAL A 223 -27.43 14.35 5.60
CA VAL A 223 -28.70 13.77 6.08
C VAL A 223 -29.15 14.44 7.37
N LEU A 224 -28.25 14.57 8.35
CA LEU A 224 -28.58 15.14 9.66
C LEU A 224 -28.73 16.67 9.63
N GLY A 225 -28.11 17.36 8.67
CA GLY A 225 -28.23 18.80 8.48
C GLY A 225 -29.45 19.24 7.65
N GLY A 226 -30.39 18.33 7.39
CA GLY A 226 -31.66 18.64 6.71
C GLY A 226 -31.56 18.82 5.19
N LYS A 227 -30.42 18.50 4.57
CA LYS A 227 -30.20 18.59 3.11
C LYS A 227 -30.43 17.27 2.36
N ALA A 228 -31.14 16.31 2.98
CA ALA A 228 -31.39 14.99 2.39
C ALA A 228 -32.14 15.04 1.04
N LEU A 229 -32.95 16.07 0.80
CA LEU A 229 -33.71 16.26 -0.44
C LEU A 229 -33.00 17.19 -1.46
N ASP A 230 -31.82 17.73 -1.11
CA ASP A 230 -31.06 18.63 -1.97
C ASP A 230 -30.11 17.84 -2.89
N LEU A 231 -30.46 17.80 -4.18
CA LEU A 231 -29.67 17.09 -5.20
C LEU A 231 -28.29 17.71 -5.41
N VAL A 232 -28.14 19.03 -5.20
CA VAL A 232 -26.86 19.71 -5.33
C VAL A 232 -25.94 19.26 -4.19
N ALA A 233 -26.44 19.25 -2.96
CA ALA A 233 -25.70 18.77 -1.80
C ALA A 233 -25.25 17.29 -1.97
N TRP A 234 -26.10 16.44 -2.55
CA TRP A 234 -25.71 15.06 -2.89
C TRP A 234 -24.58 14.99 -3.91
N SER A 235 -24.62 15.84 -4.94
CA SER A 235 -23.55 15.90 -5.94
C SER A 235 -22.23 16.37 -5.35
N GLU A 236 -22.25 17.40 -4.48
CA GLU A 236 -21.07 17.90 -3.77
C GLU A 236 -20.49 16.84 -2.82
N ALA A 237 -21.35 16.18 -2.04
CA ALA A 237 -20.93 15.10 -1.15
C ALA A 237 -20.34 13.91 -1.92
N LEU A 238 -20.88 13.57 -3.10
CA LEU A 238 -20.36 12.50 -3.96
C LEU A 238 -19.00 12.86 -4.55
N ILE A 239 -18.82 14.08 -5.05
CA ILE A 239 -17.52 14.56 -5.54
C ILE A 239 -16.50 14.53 -4.39
N GLY A 240 -16.87 15.05 -3.22
CA GLY A 240 -16.01 15.03 -2.03
C GLY A 240 -15.67 13.62 -1.54
N PHE A 241 -16.61 12.67 -1.61
CA PHE A 241 -16.36 11.25 -1.33
C PHE A 241 -15.30 10.67 -2.26
N VAL A 242 -15.38 10.97 -3.57
CA VAL A 242 -14.40 10.52 -4.56
C VAL A 242 -13.05 11.18 -4.32
N LEU A 243 -13.00 12.50 -4.07
CA LEU A 243 -11.75 13.22 -3.77
C LEU A 243 -11.06 12.66 -2.53
N LEU A 244 -11.81 12.43 -1.45
CA LEU A 244 -11.30 11.81 -0.23
C LEU A 244 -10.87 10.35 -0.47
N GLY A 245 -11.58 9.62 -1.34
CA GLY A 245 -11.19 8.29 -1.80
C GLY A 245 -9.84 8.29 -2.53
N VAL A 246 -9.66 9.18 -3.50
CA VAL A 246 -8.41 9.36 -4.25
C VAL A 246 -7.27 9.79 -3.32
N LEU A 247 -7.52 10.72 -2.40
CA LEU A 247 -6.55 11.13 -1.38
C LEU A 247 -6.12 9.95 -0.51
N ALA A 248 -7.09 9.17 -0.01
CA ALA A 248 -6.82 7.98 0.79
C ALA A 248 -6.02 6.94 -0.01
N SER A 249 -6.38 6.67 -1.26
CA SER A 249 -5.63 5.78 -2.16
C SER A 249 -4.20 6.25 -2.37
N GLY A 250 -3.98 7.55 -2.60
CA GLY A 250 -2.65 8.14 -2.71
C GLY A 250 -1.81 7.92 -1.45
N THR A 251 -2.38 8.18 -0.27
CA THR A 251 -1.69 7.92 1.01
C THR A 251 -1.39 6.44 1.26
N TYR A 252 -2.29 5.53 0.84
CA TYR A 252 -2.05 4.08 0.96
C TYR A 252 -0.94 3.60 0.03
N LEU A 253 -0.91 4.09 -1.22
CA LEU A 253 0.18 3.78 -2.16
C LEU A 253 1.51 4.29 -1.62
N LEU A 254 1.55 5.52 -1.10
CA LEU A 254 2.75 6.08 -0.47
C LEU A 254 3.22 5.24 0.73
N ASN A 255 2.29 4.83 1.60
CA ASN A 255 2.61 3.99 2.76
C ASN A 255 3.14 2.61 2.33
N ASP A 256 2.55 1.98 1.31
CA ASP A 256 2.99 0.67 0.82
C ASP A 256 4.38 0.71 0.18
N LEU A 257 4.78 1.86 -0.39
CA LEU A 257 6.16 2.09 -0.83
C LEU A 257 7.09 2.29 0.36
N TRP A 258 6.67 3.08 1.35
CA TRP A 258 7.49 3.37 2.53
C TRP A 258 7.80 2.11 3.34
N ASP A 259 6.80 1.25 3.51
CA ASP A 259 6.85 0.01 4.29
C ASP A 259 7.26 -1.21 3.44
N ILE A 260 7.71 -1.04 2.18
CA ILE A 260 7.91 -2.16 1.24
C ILE A 260 8.84 -3.26 1.76
N GLU A 261 9.88 -2.90 2.52
CA GLU A 261 10.86 -3.83 3.06
C GLU A 261 10.29 -4.64 4.22
N ASP A 262 9.58 -3.98 5.13
CA ASP A 262 8.85 -4.62 6.22
C ASP A 262 7.74 -5.53 5.66
N ASP A 263 7.05 -5.07 4.61
CA ASP A 263 5.99 -5.83 3.93
C ASP A 263 6.54 -7.13 3.31
N ARG A 264 7.74 -7.10 2.70
CA ARG A 264 8.40 -8.29 2.14
C ARG A 264 8.72 -9.36 3.19
N LYS A 265 9.08 -8.92 4.40
CA LYS A 265 9.41 -9.80 5.53
C LYS A 265 8.17 -10.33 6.26
N HIS A 266 7.00 -9.77 6.01
CA HIS A 266 5.76 -10.08 6.74
C HIS A 266 4.92 -11.17 6.06
N TRP A 267 4.52 -12.18 6.83
CA TRP A 267 3.81 -13.39 6.36
C TRP A 267 2.60 -13.12 5.45
N SER A 268 1.72 -12.17 5.79
CA SER A 268 0.54 -11.82 4.97
C SER A 268 0.69 -10.60 4.05
N LYS A 269 1.75 -9.79 4.20
CA LYS A 269 1.92 -8.54 3.44
C LYS A 269 2.93 -8.67 2.31
N LYS A 270 3.74 -9.74 2.28
CA LYS A 270 4.68 -10.05 1.21
C LYS A 270 4.05 -10.09 -0.18
N ASP A 271 2.76 -10.45 -0.24
CA ASP A 271 1.97 -10.54 -1.47
C ASP A 271 1.38 -9.20 -1.94
N ARG A 272 1.64 -8.09 -1.24
CA ARG A 272 1.24 -6.75 -1.69
C ARG A 272 1.90 -6.44 -3.04
N ALA A 273 1.22 -5.63 -3.83
CA ALA A 273 1.58 -5.43 -5.24
C ALA A 273 3.00 -4.85 -5.43
N PHE A 274 3.42 -3.89 -4.60
CA PHE A 274 4.80 -3.36 -4.62
C PHE A 274 5.80 -4.34 -4.00
N ALA A 275 5.48 -4.92 -2.82
CA ALA A 275 6.36 -5.86 -2.11
C ALA A 275 6.77 -7.07 -2.99
N SER A 276 5.79 -7.66 -3.68
CA SER A 276 5.95 -8.80 -4.60
C SER A 276 6.51 -8.43 -5.98
N GLY A 277 6.72 -7.14 -6.29
CA GLY A 277 7.17 -6.67 -7.60
C GLY A 277 6.12 -6.74 -8.72
N ARG A 278 4.85 -7.07 -8.40
CA ARG A 278 3.76 -7.07 -9.40
C ARG A 278 3.44 -5.67 -9.93
N LEU A 279 3.58 -4.64 -9.10
CA LEU A 279 3.50 -3.24 -9.51
C LEU A 279 4.89 -2.58 -9.44
N PRO A 280 5.33 -1.87 -10.49
CA PRO A 280 6.60 -1.16 -10.47
C PRO A 280 6.62 -0.06 -9.40
N ILE A 281 7.71 0.02 -8.63
CA ILE A 281 7.93 1.07 -7.63
C ILE A 281 7.81 2.47 -8.24
N ALA A 282 8.39 2.67 -9.44
CA ALA A 282 8.32 3.95 -10.15
C ALA A 282 6.88 4.38 -10.43
N ALA A 283 5.97 3.44 -10.73
CA ALA A 283 4.55 3.76 -10.93
C ALA A 283 3.91 4.27 -9.64
N GLY A 284 4.23 3.65 -8.50
CA GLY A 284 3.77 4.13 -7.19
C GLY A 284 4.33 5.50 -6.82
N LEU A 285 5.62 5.73 -7.04
CA LEU A 285 6.30 7.01 -6.76
C LEU A 285 5.71 8.19 -7.53
N VAL A 286 5.10 7.94 -8.70
CA VAL A 286 4.40 8.97 -9.49
C VAL A 286 2.91 9.02 -9.12
N ALA A 287 2.24 7.87 -9.06
CA ALA A 287 0.79 7.81 -8.85
C ALA A 287 0.36 8.31 -7.47
N ALA A 288 1.13 8.02 -6.42
CA ALA A 288 0.80 8.45 -5.06
C ALA A 288 0.78 9.98 -4.89
N PRO A 289 1.84 10.75 -5.22
CA PRO A 289 1.81 12.20 -5.12
C PRO A 289 0.82 12.82 -6.12
N LEU A 290 0.69 12.27 -7.34
CA LEU A 290 -0.28 12.77 -8.31
C LEU A 290 -1.72 12.65 -7.79
N ALA A 291 -2.09 11.52 -7.19
CA ALA A 291 -3.40 11.33 -6.59
C ALA A 291 -3.65 12.32 -5.42
N ILE A 292 -2.64 12.53 -4.57
CA ILE A 292 -2.73 13.48 -3.45
C ILE A 292 -2.92 14.91 -3.97
N VAL A 293 -2.11 15.33 -4.94
CA VAL A 293 -2.20 16.68 -5.54
C VAL A 293 -3.53 16.86 -6.26
N ALA A 294 -3.99 15.88 -7.03
CA ALA A 294 -5.27 15.94 -7.73
C ALA A 294 -6.45 16.06 -6.75
N ALA A 295 -6.44 15.31 -5.65
CA ALA A 295 -7.49 15.39 -4.64
C ALA A 295 -7.50 16.75 -3.91
N LEU A 296 -6.32 17.28 -3.56
CA LEU A 296 -6.22 18.60 -2.93
C LEU A 296 -6.60 19.73 -3.89
N ALA A 297 -6.16 19.67 -5.16
CA ALA A 297 -6.54 20.63 -6.18
C ALA A 297 -8.06 20.61 -6.42
N GLY A 298 -8.66 19.42 -6.54
CA GLY A 298 -10.11 19.26 -6.61
C GLY A 298 -10.81 19.86 -5.39
N GLY A 299 -10.30 19.63 -4.19
CA GLY A 299 -10.81 20.24 -2.96
C GLY A 299 -10.71 21.77 -2.94
N ALA A 300 -9.62 22.34 -3.46
CA ALA A 300 -9.46 23.79 -3.59
C ALA A 300 -10.47 24.41 -4.56
N LEU A 301 -10.80 23.71 -5.64
CA LEU A 301 -11.85 24.14 -6.58
C LEU A 301 -13.25 24.10 -5.97
N MET A 302 -13.50 23.24 -4.97
CA MET A 302 -14.76 23.19 -4.23
C MET A 302 -14.86 24.24 -3.12
N GLY A 303 -13.73 24.82 -2.68
CA GLY A 303 -13.69 25.90 -1.72
C GLY A 303 -12.62 25.73 -0.63
N GLY A 304 -12.27 26.85 0.02
CA GLY A 304 -11.20 26.90 1.02
C GLY A 304 -11.42 25.97 2.22
N ALA A 305 -12.66 25.83 2.68
CA ALA A 305 -13.00 24.94 3.81
C ALA A 305 -12.80 23.45 3.46
N VAL A 306 -13.17 23.04 2.24
CA VAL A 306 -12.99 21.66 1.76
C VAL A 306 -11.50 21.35 1.61
N PHE A 307 -10.74 22.26 0.98
CA PHE A 307 -9.29 22.14 0.88
C PHE A 307 -8.62 22.01 2.25
N ALA A 308 -8.93 22.91 3.19
CA ALA A 308 -8.36 22.89 4.53
C ALA A 308 -8.67 21.57 5.26
N SER A 309 -9.90 21.06 5.12
CA SER A 309 -10.32 19.80 5.74
C SER A 309 -9.62 18.59 5.15
N LEU A 310 -9.46 18.53 3.82
CA LEU A 310 -8.69 17.47 3.14
C LEU A 310 -7.19 17.55 3.47
N ALA A 311 -6.63 18.74 3.53
CA ALA A 311 -5.24 18.96 3.93
C ALA A 311 -4.99 18.53 5.39
N ALA A 312 -5.89 18.89 6.31
CA ALA A 312 -5.84 18.43 7.70
C ALA A 312 -5.93 16.90 7.78
N TYR A 313 -6.85 16.28 7.04
CA TYR A 313 -6.97 14.84 6.94
C TYR A 313 -5.67 14.17 6.44
N LEU A 314 -5.05 14.73 5.39
CA LEU A 314 -3.77 14.26 4.87
C LEU A 314 -2.66 14.35 5.91
N VAL A 315 -2.50 15.50 6.58
CA VAL A 315 -1.48 15.73 7.60
C VAL A 315 -1.62 14.71 8.74
N VAL A 316 -2.83 14.54 9.27
CA VAL A 316 -3.08 13.59 10.36
C VAL A 316 -2.84 12.14 9.89
N THR A 317 -3.23 11.81 8.66
CA THR A 317 -3.00 10.46 8.09
C THR A 317 -1.51 10.16 7.95
N LEU A 318 -0.72 11.10 7.45
CA LEU A 318 0.74 10.94 7.31
C LEU A 318 1.42 10.88 8.69
N ALA A 319 1.05 11.78 9.61
CA ALA A 319 1.57 11.78 10.98
C ALA A 319 1.29 10.44 11.68
N TYR A 320 0.10 9.89 11.48
CA TYR A 320 -0.27 8.56 11.96
C TYR A 320 0.63 7.46 11.39
N SER A 321 0.78 7.41 10.06
CA SER A 321 1.59 6.41 9.37
C SER A 321 3.05 6.42 9.80
N PHE A 322 3.66 7.60 9.97
CA PHE A 322 5.08 7.72 10.29
C PHE A 322 5.39 7.57 11.78
N ARG A 323 4.57 8.15 12.67
CA ARG A 323 4.93 8.28 14.09
C ARG A 323 3.81 7.90 15.05
N LEU A 324 2.61 8.46 14.91
CA LEU A 324 1.59 8.37 15.96
C LEU A 324 1.08 6.94 16.18
N LYS A 325 1.12 6.07 15.15
CA LYS A 325 0.75 4.64 15.28
C LYS A 325 1.56 3.87 16.33
N ARG A 326 2.73 4.39 16.73
CA ARG A 326 3.66 3.78 17.70
C ARG A 326 3.42 4.26 19.14
N LEU A 327 2.62 5.31 19.33
CA LEU A 327 2.32 5.90 20.64
C LEU A 327 1.00 5.31 21.15
N ALA A 328 1.04 4.58 22.27
CA ALA A 328 -0.16 4.02 22.89
C ALA A 328 -1.14 5.15 23.22
N VAL A 329 -2.44 4.87 23.08
CA VAL A 329 -3.58 5.80 23.33
C VAL A 329 -3.68 6.90 22.26
N VAL A 330 -2.57 7.54 21.91
CA VAL A 330 -2.51 8.55 20.84
C VAL A 330 -2.94 7.94 19.50
N ASP A 331 -2.56 6.68 19.21
CA ASP A 331 -2.99 6.00 17.99
C ASP A 331 -4.52 5.85 17.91
N VAL A 332 -5.18 5.50 19.02
CA VAL A 332 -6.64 5.39 19.14
C VAL A 332 -7.32 6.74 18.94
N PHE A 333 -6.87 7.78 19.63
CA PHE A 333 -7.44 9.12 19.47
C PHE A 333 -7.20 9.68 18.06
N THR A 334 -6.05 9.36 17.44
CA THR A 334 -5.76 9.77 16.06
C THR A 334 -6.71 9.06 15.08
N LEU A 335 -7.00 7.77 15.28
CA LEU A 335 -7.98 7.06 14.46
C LEU A 335 -9.38 7.65 14.63
N ALA A 336 -9.80 7.95 15.86
CA ALA A 336 -11.05 8.63 16.14
C ALA A 336 -11.12 9.99 15.42
N ALA A 337 -10.08 10.81 15.54
CA ALA A 337 -9.97 12.10 14.86
C ALA A 337 -10.03 11.97 13.33
N LEU A 338 -9.41 10.95 12.75
CA LEU A 338 -9.51 10.69 11.31
C LEU A 338 -10.92 10.31 10.88
N PHE A 339 -11.69 9.58 11.69
CA PHE A 339 -13.10 9.33 11.40
C PHE A 339 -13.94 10.59 11.54
N THR A 340 -13.73 11.38 12.60
CA THR A 340 -14.43 12.66 12.81
C THR A 340 -14.11 13.69 11.74
N LEU A 341 -12.87 13.74 11.24
CA LEU A 341 -12.49 14.61 10.11
C LEU A 341 -13.28 14.30 8.85
N ARG A 342 -13.76 13.06 8.65
CA ARG A 342 -14.66 12.74 7.52
C ARG A 342 -16.00 13.43 7.66
N LEU A 343 -16.52 13.53 8.89
CA LEU A 343 -17.73 14.30 9.15
C LEU A 343 -17.46 15.79 8.93
N VAL A 344 -16.32 16.32 9.40
CA VAL A 344 -15.93 17.72 9.15
C VAL A 344 -15.84 18.03 7.65
N ILE A 345 -15.25 17.12 6.86
CA ILE A 345 -15.22 17.23 5.39
C ILE A 345 -16.65 17.25 4.84
N GLY A 346 -17.53 16.37 5.31
CA GLY A 346 -18.95 16.37 4.93
C GLY A 346 -19.65 17.70 5.24
N VAL A 347 -19.45 18.26 6.44
CA VAL A 347 -19.97 19.57 6.86
C VAL A 347 -19.50 20.67 5.92
N ALA A 348 -18.21 20.67 5.57
CA ALA A 348 -17.63 21.65 4.65
C ALA A 348 -18.15 21.50 3.22
N LEU A 349 -18.38 20.28 2.75
CA LEU A 349 -18.89 20.00 1.39
C LEU A 349 -20.31 20.50 1.21
N VAL A 350 -21.21 20.20 2.15
CA VAL A 350 -22.64 20.57 2.02
C VAL A 350 -22.99 21.89 2.69
N ALA A 351 -22.00 22.62 3.22
CA ALA A 351 -22.16 23.91 3.88
C ALA A 351 -23.31 23.94 4.92
N VAL A 352 -23.33 22.94 5.81
CA VAL A 352 -24.27 22.91 6.96
C VAL A 352 -23.58 23.44 8.21
N PRO A 353 -24.31 23.99 9.20
CA PRO A 353 -23.72 24.35 10.48
C PRO A 353 -23.05 23.13 11.14
N PRO A 354 -21.82 23.26 11.66
CA PRO A 354 -21.19 22.17 12.40
C PRO A 354 -21.97 21.91 13.69
N SER A 355 -22.19 20.62 14.01
CA SER A 355 -22.78 20.17 15.26
C SER A 355 -21.67 19.75 16.23
N PRO A 356 -21.37 20.52 17.29
CA PRO A 356 -20.38 20.13 18.30
C PRO A 356 -20.72 18.79 18.94
N TRP A 357 -22.00 18.52 19.26
CA TRP A 357 -22.39 17.26 19.88
C TRP A 357 -22.18 16.06 18.94
N LEU A 358 -22.48 16.19 17.64
CA LEU A 358 -22.24 15.11 16.67
C LEU A 358 -20.74 14.84 16.48
N LEU A 359 -19.89 15.88 16.47
CA LEU A 359 -18.44 15.72 16.36
C LEU A 359 -17.85 15.05 17.62
N VAL A 360 -18.30 15.44 18.80
CA VAL A 360 -17.88 14.81 20.07
C VAL A 360 -18.40 13.36 20.15
N PHE A 361 -19.64 13.11 19.75
CA PHE A 361 -20.20 11.76 19.63
C PHE A 361 -19.32 10.89 18.73
N SER A 362 -18.97 11.41 17.54
CA SER A 362 -18.09 10.75 16.58
C SER A 362 -16.74 10.40 17.21
N MET A 363 -16.11 11.34 17.93
CA MET A 363 -14.84 11.07 18.60
C MET A 363 -14.96 9.91 19.60
N PHE A 364 -15.99 9.89 20.44
CA PHE A 364 -16.17 8.85 21.45
C PHE A 364 -16.50 7.47 20.85
N ILE A 365 -17.43 7.40 19.89
CA ILE A 365 -17.80 6.12 19.27
C ILE A 365 -16.61 5.52 18.52
N PHE A 366 -15.86 6.31 17.74
CA PHE A 366 -14.72 5.79 17.00
C PHE A 366 -13.50 5.52 17.89
N ALA A 367 -13.35 6.21 19.02
CA ALA A 367 -12.37 5.85 20.05
C ALA A 367 -12.70 4.47 20.65
N SER A 368 -13.96 4.23 21.04
CA SER A 368 -14.42 2.93 21.55
C SER A 368 -14.14 1.80 20.56
N LEU A 369 -14.53 1.96 19.28
CA LEU A 369 -14.26 0.95 18.25
C LEU A 369 -12.75 0.75 18.02
N SER A 370 -11.96 1.82 18.07
CA SER A 370 -10.51 1.72 17.93
C SER A 370 -9.87 1.00 19.12
N PHE A 371 -10.34 1.23 20.35
CA PHE A 371 -9.93 0.46 21.53
C PHE A 371 -10.32 -1.02 21.41
N ALA A 372 -11.55 -1.33 20.96
CA ALA A 372 -11.98 -2.72 20.74
C ALA A 372 -11.07 -3.45 19.74
N LYS A 373 -10.60 -2.76 18.70
CA LYS A 373 -9.62 -3.28 17.75
C LYS A 373 -8.24 -3.49 18.38
N ARG A 374 -7.76 -2.55 19.21
CA ARG A 374 -6.48 -2.71 19.91
C ARG A 374 -6.55 -3.88 20.90
N HIS A 375 -7.67 -4.03 21.58
CA HIS A 375 -7.93 -5.13 22.52
C HIS A 375 -7.78 -6.48 21.82
N THR A 376 -8.48 -6.73 20.70
CA THR A 376 -8.38 -8.00 19.97
C THR A 376 -6.97 -8.27 19.43
N GLU A 377 -6.26 -7.23 18.97
CA GLU A 377 -4.86 -7.36 18.56
C GLU A 377 -3.96 -7.75 19.74
N MET A 378 -4.13 -7.16 20.93
CA MET A 378 -3.30 -7.45 22.11
C MET A 378 -3.64 -8.78 22.78
N ALA A 379 -4.92 -9.16 22.79
CA ALA A 379 -5.35 -10.47 23.29
C ALA A 379 -4.67 -11.61 22.51
N ARG A 380 -4.55 -11.49 21.18
CA ARG A 380 -3.83 -12.48 20.34
C ARG A 380 -2.33 -12.51 20.60
N VAL A 381 -1.71 -11.34 20.85
CA VAL A 381 -0.29 -11.25 21.22
C VAL A 381 -0.03 -11.95 22.55
N ALA A 382 -0.92 -11.76 23.53
CA ALA A 382 -0.86 -12.44 24.82
C ALA A 382 -1.02 -13.96 24.67
N GLN A 383 -2.00 -14.42 23.87
CA GLN A 383 -2.19 -15.85 23.59
C GLN A 383 -0.98 -16.49 22.88
N ALA A 384 -0.31 -15.75 22.00
CA ALA A 384 0.90 -16.21 21.29
C ALA A 384 2.17 -16.20 22.18
N GLY A 385 2.07 -15.82 23.46
CA GLY A 385 3.21 -15.75 24.38
C GLY A 385 4.19 -14.61 24.07
N ALA A 386 3.82 -13.65 23.22
CA ALA A 386 4.65 -12.51 22.89
C ALA A 386 4.40 -11.34 23.85
N ALA A 387 5.47 -10.68 24.30
CA ALA A 387 5.35 -9.58 25.26
C ALA A 387 4.85 -8.27 24.63
N LYS A 388 5.14 -8.05 23.34
CA LYS A 388 4.90 -6.77 22.66
C LYS A 388 4.45 -6.97 21.21
N ALA A 389 3.52 -6.14 20.78
CA ALA A 389 3.10 -6.10 19.39
C ALA A 389 4.13 -5.37 18.50
N SER A 390 4.46 -5.97 17.36
CA SER A 390 5.37 -5.37 16.38
C SER A 390 4.82 -4.04 15.85
N GLY A 391 5.61 -2.97 15.95
CA GLY A 391 5.27 -1.65 15.42
C GLY A 391 4.21 -0.87 16.20
N ARG A 392 3.84 -1.31 17.41
CA ARG A 392 2.85 -0.64 18.29
C ARG A 392 3.43 -0.33 19.67
N GLY A 393 2.81 0.65 20.34
CA GLY A 393 3.19 1.10 21.67
C GLY A 393 2.62 0.29 22.83
N TYR A 394 1.83 -0.75 22.55
CA TYR A 394 1.13 -1.55 23.54
C TYR A 394 1.87 -2.85 23.88
N VAL A 395 1.69 -3.30 25.11
CA VAL A 395 2.14 -4.61 25.62
C VAL A 395 0.94 -5.46 26.03
N ALA A 396 1.13 -6.78 26.15
CA ALA A 396 0.06 -7.70 26.52
C ALA A 396 -0.63 -7.34 27.85
N ALA A 397 0.10 -6.73 28.80
CA ALA A 397 -0.42 -6.28 30.08
C ALA A 397 -1.44 -5.12 29.99
N ASP A 398 -1.53 -4.43 28.84
CA ASP A 398 -2.44 -3.29 28.67
C ASP A 398 -3.90 -3.72 28.38
N VAL A 399 -4.17 -5.01 28.23
CA VAL A 399 -5.51 -5.54 27.88
C VAL A 399 -6.62 -5.02 28.82
N PRO A 400 -6.50 -5.05 30.17
CA PRO A 400 -7.52 -4.52 31.05
C PRO A 400 -7.78 -3.01 30.87
N PHE A 401 -6.71 -2.25 30.63
CA PHE A 401 -6.80 -0.81 30.35
C PHE A 401 -7.56 -0.54 29.05
N LEU A 402 -7.29 -1.33 27.99
CA LEU A 402 -7.99 -1.21 26.71
C LEU A 402 -9.49 -1.47 26.83
N ILE A 403 -9.89 -2.46 27.64
CA ILE A 403 -11.29 -2.76 27.93
C ILE A 403 -11.94 -1.59 28.70
N ALA A 404 -11.29 -1.11 29.76
CA ALA A 404 -11.82 -0.03 30.60
C ALA A 404 -12.02 1.27 29.78
N MET A 405 -11.00 1.71 29.04
CA MET A 405 -11.09 2.91 28.22
C MET A 405 -12.09 2.78 27.08
N GLY A 406 -12.12 1.60 26.46
CA GLY A 406 -12.99 1.34 25.33
C GLY A 406 -14.47 1.29 25.70
N THR A 407 -14.82 0.61 26.80
CA THR A 407 -16.19 0.62 27.34
C THR A 407 -16.60 1.99 27.85
N ALA A 408 -15.71 2.70 28.57
CA ALA A 408 -15.98 4.06 29.04
C ALA A 408 -16.28 5.02 27.87
N THR A 409 -15.43 5.05 26.84
CA THR A 409 -15.67 5.89 25.65
C THR A 409 -16.93 5.48 24.89
N GLY A 410 -17.29 4.19 24.88
CA GLY A 410 -18.55 3.72 24.30
C GLY A 410 -19.77 4.26 25.05
N MET A 411 -19.78 4.18 26.39
CA MET A 411 -20.86 4.71 27.20
C MET A 411 -20.94 6.24 27.13
N SER A 412 -19.81 6.93 27.06
CA SER A 412 -19.77 8.37 26.79
C SER A 412 -20.40 8.72 25.44
N ALA A 413 -20.20 7.90 24.40
CA ALA A 413 -20.86 8.12 23.11
C ALA A 413 -22.40 8.03 23.23
N VAL A 414 -22.92 7.05 23.99
CA VAL A 414 -24.37 6.94 24.24
C VAL A 414 -24.90 8.16 24.98
N LEU A 415 -24.20 8.61 26.02
CA LEU A 415 -24.57 9.83 26.75
C LEU A 415 -24.55 11.07 25.86
N VAL A 416 -23.50 11.25 25.05
CA VAL A 416 -23.39 12.39 24.12
C VAL A 416 -24.48 12.33 23.05
N MET A 417 -24.92 11.14 22.61
CA MET A 417 -26.08 11.02 21.73
C MET A 417 -27.36 11.54 22.39
N VAL A 418 -27.57 11.26 23.69
CA VAL A 418 -28.69 11.84 24.45
C VAL A 418 -28.60 13.37 24.48
N LEU A 419 -27.41 13.91 24.75
CA LEU A 419 -27.18 15.36 24.76
C LEU A 419 -27.42 16.00 23.38
N TYR A 420 -26.97 15.35 22.30
CA TYR A 420 -27.26 15.78 20.92
C TYR A 420 -28.76 15.84 20.66
N ILE A 421 -29.49 14.78 21.01
CA ILE A 421 -30.94 14.70 20.78
C ILE A 421 -31.65 15.84 21.52
N PHE A 422 -31.32 16.06 22.79
CA PHE A 422 -31.99 17.04 23.63
C PHE A 422 -31.64 18.50 23.26
N ASN A 423 -30.36 18.79 23.00
CA ASN A 423 -29.89 20.16 22.84
C ASN A 423 -29.82 20.64 21.39
N GLU A 424 -29.75 19.75 20.41
CA GLU A 424 -29.65 20.12 18.98
C GLU A 424 -30.77 19.52 18.14
N ALA A 425 -31.02 18.21 18.21
CA ALA A 425 -31.99 17.57 17.32
C ALA A 425 -33.43 18.06 17.59
N PHE A 426 -33.86 18.13 18.85
CA PHE A 426 -35.22 18.57 19.20
C PHE A 426 -35.44 20.06 18.87
N PRO A 427 -34.52 20.99 19.21
CA PRO A 427 -34.70 22.40 18.88
C PRO A 427 -34.57 22.72 17.39
N ALA A 428 -33.95 21.86 16.57
CA ALA A 428 -33.72 22.12 15.14
C ALA A 428 -35.00 22.28 14.31
N GLY A 429 -36.17 21.84 14.81
CA GLY A 429 -37.46 21.99 14.12
C GLY A 429 -37.63 21.19 12.82
N MET A 430 -36.62 20.38 12.45
CA MET A 430 -36.62 19.57 11.23
C MET A 430 -37.35 18.23 11.38
N TYR A 431 -37.51 17.73 12.61
CA TYR A 431 -38.15 16.44 12.89
C TYR A 431 -39.61 16.65 13.27
N LYS A 432 -40.52 15.94 12.61
CA LYS A 432 -41.97 15.96 12.89
C LYS A 432 -42.32 15.14 14.12
N THR A 433 -41.63 14.02 14.32
CA THR A 433 -41.81 13.17 15.51
C THR A 433 -40.45 12.99 16.23
N PRO A 434 -39.90 14.03 16.88
CA PRO A 434 -38.56 13.97 17.48
C PRO A 434 -38.40 12.83 18.50
N ALA A 435 -39.48 12.44 19.19
CA ALA A 435 -39.49 11.36 20.16
C ALA A 435 -39.01 10.00 19.58
N ALA A 436 -39.18 9.76 18.27
CA ALA A 436 -38.68 8.53 17.64
C ALA A 436 -37.15 8.42 17.69
N LEU A 437 -36.42 9.54 17.80
CA LEU A 437 -34.96 9.55 17.92
C LEU A 437 -34.45 8.92 19.24
N TRP A 438 -35.29 8.78 20.27
CA TRP A 438 -34.90 8.10 21.53
C TRP A 438 -34.54 6.62 21.36
N VAL A 439 -34.86 6.03 20.22
CA VAL A 439 -34.39 4.68 19.84
C VAL A 439 -32.86 4.64 19.68
N PHE A 440 -32.23 5.75 19.27
CA PHE A 440 -30.78 5.80 18.98
C PHE A 440 -29.91 5.46 20.20
N PRO A 441 -30.03 6.13 21.36
CA PRO A 441 -29.24 5.79 22.55
C PRO A 441 -29.38 4.33 22.99
N SER A 442 -30.62 3.80 23.00
CA SER A 442 -30.90 2.42 23.41
C SER A 442 -30.27 1.40 22.47
N VAL A 443 -30.40 1.62 21.15
CA VAL A 443 -29.77 0.74 20.16
C VAL A 443 -28.25 0.83 20.21
N LEU A 444 -27.69 2.04 20.35
CA LEU A 444 -26.25 2.24 20.47
C LEU A 444 -25.69 1.55 21.72
N PHE A 445 -26.40 1.60 22.85
CA PHE A 445 -26.03 0.88 24.06
C PHE A 445 -25.96 -0.63 23.83
N LEU A 446 -27.01 -1.22 23.23
CA LEU A 446 -27.04 -2.65 22.91
C LEU A 446 -25.94 -3.04 21.93
N TRP A 447 -25.72 -2.24 20.89
CA TRP A 447 -24.73 -2.51 19.86
C TRP A 447 -23.30 -2.40 20.40
N LEU A 448 -22.97 -1.35 21.15
CA LEU A 448 -21.65 -1.19 21.77
C LEU A 448 -21.40 -2.26 22.84
N GLY A 449 -22.41 -2.59 23.65
CA GLY A 449 -22.33 -3.71 24.60
C GLY A 449 -22.01 -5.02 23.89
N ARG A 450 -22.68 -5.31 22.76
CA ARG A 450 -22.39 -6.49 21.93
C ARG A 450 -20.96 -6.49 21.41
N ILE A 451 -20.47 -5.37 20.87
CA ILE A 451 -19.09 -5.26 20.39
C ILE A 451 -18.09 -5.61 21.49
N TRP A 452 -18.30 -5.09 22.70
CA TRP A 452 -17.39 -5.34 23.83
C TRP A 452 -17.49 -6.76 24.39
N VAL A 453 -18.69 -7.37 24.41
CA VAL A 453 -18.85 -8.79 24.75
C VAL A 453 -18.12 -9.68 23.75
N LEU A 454 -18.29 -9.45 22.44
CA LEU A 454 -17.63 -10.24 21.40
C LEU A 454 -16.10 -10.02 21.38
N SER A 455 -15.66 -8.79 21.62
CA SER A 455 -14.24 -8.46 21.74
C SER A 455 -13.61 -9.20 22.92
N GLY A 456 -14.27 -9.24 24.08
CA GLY A 456 -13.83 -9.97 25.27
C GLY A 456 -13.77 -11.49 25.09
N ARG A 457 -14.58 -12.05 24.18
CA ARG A 457 -14.60 -13.48 23.82
C ARG A 457 -13.66 -13.86 22.67
N ASP A 458 -12.92 -12.89 22.11
CA ASP A 458 -12.09 -13.06 20.91
C ASP A 458 -12.86 -13.53 19.66
N GLU A 459 -14.18 -13.28 19.62
CA GLU A 459 -15.07 -13.58 18.48
C GLU A 459 -15.12 -12.43 17.46
N LEU A 460 -14.54 -11.27 17.81
CA LEU A 460 -14.46 -10.10 16.94
C LEU A 460 -13.22 -10.18 16.03
N HIS A 461 -13.35 -10.86 14.89
CA HIS A 461 -12.23 -11.08 13.96
C HIS A 461 -12.00 -9.93 12.97
N ASP A 462 -13.07 -9.23 12.59
CA ASP A 462 -13.05 -8.13 11.61
C ASP A 462 -12.82 -6.77 12.28
N ASP A 463 -12.42 -5.78 11.47
CA ASP A 463 -12.45 -4.37 11.89
C ASP A 463 -13.87 -3.99 12.32
N PRO A 464 -14.09 -3.32 13.48
CA PRO A 464 -15.45 -3.11 14.00
C PRO A 464 -16.40 -2.40 13.03
N VAL A 465 -15.87 -1.53 12.16
CA VAL A 465 -16.67 -0.87 11.11
C VAL A 465 -17.08 -1.87 10.01
N ALA A 466 -16.19 -2.79 9.64
CA ALA A 466 -16.52 -3.86 8.70
C ALA A 466 -17.50 -4.87 9.31
N PHE A 467 -17.33 -5.18 10.60
CA PHE A 467 -18.26 -6.02 11.36
C PHE A 467 -19.68 -5.44 11.35
N ALA A 468 -19.83 -4.12 11.56
CA ALA A 468 -21.13 -3.45 11.55
C ALA A 468 -21.95 -3.69 10.27
N VAL A 469 -21.29 -3.87 9.13
CA VAL A 469 -21.94 -4.04 7.81
C VAL A 469 -22.16 -5.52 7.44
N ARG A 470 -21.53 -6.46 8.16
CA ARG A 470 -21.62 -7.90 7.87
C ARG A 470 -22.44 -8.68 8.90
N ASP A 471 -22.38 -8.28 10.16
CA ASP A 471 -23.08 -8.96 11.26
C ASP A 471 -24.59 -8.71 11.18
N LYS A 472 -25.36 -9.79 11.12
CA LYS A 472 -26.83 -9.74 10.96
C LYS A 472 -27.51 -8.96 12.08
N ALA A 473 -27.03 -9.12 13.33
CA ALA A 473 -27.57 -8.38 14.47
C ALA A 473 -27.25 -6.89 14.37
N SER A 474 -26.03 -6.52 13.98
CA SER A 474 -25.64 -5.13 13.72
C SER A 474 -26.49 -4.49 12.60
N ILE A 475 -26.73 -5.23 11.51
CA ILE A 475 -27.61 -4.77 10.41
C ILE A 475 -29.05 -4.57 10.91
N ALA A 476 -29.59 -5.51 11.70
CA ALA A 476 -30.95 -5.39 12.25
C ALA A 476 -31.08 -4.18 13.19
N LEU A 477 -30.10 -3.96 14.08
CA LEU A 477 -30.06 -2.78 14.95
C LEU A 477 -29.93 -1.47 14.13
N GLY A 478 -29.08 -1.47 13.10
CA GLY A 478 -28.97 -0.34 12.18
C GLY A 478 -30.27 -0.06 11.42
N ALA A 479 -30.99 -1.10 11.00
CA ALA A 479 -32.30 -0.97 10.36
C ALA A 479 -33.35 -0.38 11.31
N ILE A 480 -33.34 -0.78 12.59
CA ILE A 480 -34.20 -0.18 13.63
C ILE A 480 -33.91 1.32 13.78
N MET A 481 -32.64 1.72 13.82
CA MET A 481 -32.28 3.15 13.87
C MET A 481 -32.71 3.89 12.59
N ALA A 482 -32.57 3.28 11.42
CA ALA A 482 -32.99 3.89 10.16
C ALA A 482 -34.52 4.09 10.11
N LEU A 483 -35.30 3.09 10.55
CA LEU A 483 -36.76 3.19 10.66
C LEU A 483 -37.18 4.27 11.66
N ALA A 484 -36.50 4.35 12.81
CA ALA A 484 -36.74 5.40 13.80
C ALA A 484 -36.42 6.80 13.25
N PHE A 485 -35.35 6.93 12.46
CA PHE A 485 -35.02 8.17 11.78
C PHE A 485 -36.07 8.56 10.74
N VAL A 486 -36.52 7.61 9.91
CA VAL A 486 -37.60 7.84 8.95
C VAL A 486 -38.88 8.27 9.67
N ALA A 487 -39.26 7.61 10.77
CA ALA A 487 -40.41 7.99 11.58
C ALA A 487 -40.27 9.39 12.20
N ALA A 488 -39.05 9.80 12.58
CA ALA A 488 -38.79 11.13 13.11
C ALA A 488 -38.98 12.23 12.05
N VAL A 489 -38.66 11.94 10.78
CA VAL A 489 -38.74 12.90 9.66
C VAL A 489 -40.10 12.86 8.96
N ALA A 490 -40.78 11.71 8.94
CA ALA A 490 -42.02 11.51 8.18
C ALA A 490 -43.19 12.36 8.69
N PRO A 491 -44.09 12.82 7.80
CA PRO A 491 -45.33 13.50 8.21
C PRO A 491 -46.21 12.58 9.07
N HIS A 492 -47.02 13.16 9.97
CA HIS A 492 -47.86 12.45 10.96
C HIS A 492 -48.91 11.46 10.41
N GLY A 493 -48.97 11.19 9.11
CA GLY A 493 -49.96 10.30 8.47
C GLY A 493 -49.39 9.07 7.73
N TRP A 494 -48.10 8.75 7.87
CA TRP A 494 -47.47 7.64 7.14
C TRP A 494 -47.33 6.31 7.90
N LEU A 495 -47.63 6.30 9.21
CA LEU A 495 -47.32 5.17 10.11
C LEU A 495 -48.55 4.63 10.87
N TRP A 496 -49.76 4.93 10.40
CA TRP A 496 -51.00 4.40 10.96
C TRP A 496 -51.81 3.68 9.90
#